data_AF-A0A416CGR9-F1
#
_entry.id   AF-A0A416CGR9-F1
#
_cell.length_a   1.000
_cell.length_b   1.000
_cell.length_c   1.000
_cell.angle_alpha   90.00
_cell.angle_beta   90.00
_cell.angle_gamma   90.00
#
_symmetry.space_group_name_H-M   'P 1'
#
loop_
_entity.id
_entity.type
_entity.pdbx_description
1 polymer ?
#
loop_
_entity_poly.entity_id
_entity_poly.type
_entity_poly.pdbx_seq_one_letter_code
_entity_poly.pdbx_strand_id
1 'polypeptide(L)'
;MSTTKKVLIVLVSMVMIILISYSSYWGMQYNKAIRLIEEKSYAEAEDILLNSHVSNLYDKNGFVSCYARMCQYDSVEDASIINSYLSQIPKNYNGIFGKEISKMREENNTNYEIYLKEEEKRREEREKKLQEEYGSKVPYEGMSEEYINYTMVGRYNERKEESFSHGEYHITTYIWYAKWYNPNSKSIGLKVKCQDGKVTDVIKMNYYWTEDGMPNTSGVPIDQFAKYKRKYSSKSTEKKKKSDPYDVYDYDDPEDFYYDNYDDFECYEDAEDYFNDHNY
;
A
#
# COMPACT_ATOMS: atom_id res chain seq x y z
N MET A 1 46.00 -42.30 18.88
CA MET A 1 45.20 -41.07 18.68
C MET A 1 45.41 -40.17 19.90
N SER A 2 45.86 -38.91 19.75
CA SER A 2 46.14 -38.04 20.91
C SER A 2 44.86 -37.69 21.67
N THR A 3 44.98 -37.39 22.97
CA THR A 3 43.87 -36.97 23.84
C THR A 3 43.10 -35.80 23.22
N THR A 4 43.81 -34.85 22.59
CA THR A 4 43.23 -33.71 21.86
C THR A 4 42.33 -34.14 20.70
N LYS A 5 42.74 -35.13 19.89
CA LYS A 5 41.91 -35.66 18.80
C LYS A 5 40.66 -36.37 19.31
N LYS A 6 40.75 -37.09 20.45
CA LYS A 6 39.60 -37.73 21.10
C LYS A 6 38.59 -36.71 21.60
N VAL A 7 39.05 -35.65 22.28
CA VAL A 7 38.19 -34.57 22.77
C VAL A 7 37.51 -33.83 21.62
N LEU A 8 38.25 -33.53 20.54
CA LEU A 8 37.68 -32.88 19.37
C LEU A 8 36.59 -33.73 18.70
N ILE A 9 36.81 -35.04 18.55
CA ILE A 9 35.81 -35.96 17.99
C ILE A 9 34.54 -35.96 18.86
N VAL A 10 34.68 -36.04 20.19
CA VAL A 10 33.53 -36.01 21.11
C VAL A 10 32.75 -34.70 21.00
N LEU A 11 33.44 -33.56 20.94
CA LEU A 11 32.80 -32.25 20.79
C LEU A 11 32.06 -32.12 19.46
N VAL A 12 32.68 -32.54 18.35
CA VAL A 12 32.03 -32.53 17.03
C VAL A 12 30.80 -33.44 17.03
N SER A 13 30.90 -34.64 17.61
CA SER A 13 29.75 -35.55 17.72
C SER A 13 28.62 -34.97 18.56
N MET A 14 28.93 -34.29 19.67
CA MET A 14 27.91 -33.61 20.50
C MET A 14 27.19 -32.50 19.73
N VAL A 15 27.94 -31.65 19.03
CA VAL A 15 27.35 -30.58 18.19
C VAL A 15 26.45 -31.17 17.11
N MET A 16 26.89 -32.23 16.44
CA MET A 16 26.07 -32.92 15.43
C MET A 16 24.77 -33.48 16.01
N ILE A 17 24.80 -34.09 17.20
CA ILE A 17 23.60 -34.62 17.87
C ILE A 17 22.62 -33.49 18.22
N ILE A 18 23.13 -32.36 18.71
CA ILE A 18 22.31 -31.17 19.03
C ILE A 18 21.64 -30.66 17.75
N LEU A 19 22.39 -30.50 16.65
CA LEU A 19 21.85 -30.03 15.38
C LEU A 19 20.77 -30.96 14.81
N ILE A 20 20.98 -32.27 14.89
CA ILE A 20 20.00 -33.27 14.43
C ILE A 20 18.74 -33.23 15.31
N SER A 21 18.90 -33.11 16.63
CA SER A 21 17.78 -33.05 17.56
C SER A 21 16.97 -31.77 17.36
N TYR A 22 17.66 -30.65 17.12
CA TYR A 22 17.07 -29.37 16.80
C TYR A 22 16.25 -29.42 15.50
N SER A 23 16.83 -29.90 14.40
CA SER A 23 16.12 -30.03 13.12
C SER A 23 14.94 -31.00 13.21
N SER A 24 15.09 -32.09 13.97
CA SER A 24 14.02 -33.07 14.19
C SER A 24 12.83 -32.44 14.94
N TYR A 25 13.10 -31.66 15.99
CA TYR A 25 12.06 -30.97 16.76
C TYR A 25 11.25 -30.01 15.88
N TRP A 26 11.91 -29.15 15.11
CA TRP A 26 11.22 -28.19 14.25
C TRP A 26 10.52 -28.86 13.08
N GLY A 27 11.05 -29.96 12.55
CA GLY A 27 10.32 -30.81 11.61
C GLY A 27 9.05 -31.43 12.20
N MET A 28 9.05 -31.78 13.48
CA MET A 28 7.82 -32.20 14.17
C MET A 28 6.81 -31.06 14.30
N GLN A 29 7.26 -29.83 14.57
CA GLN A 29 6.37 -28.65 14.63
C GLN A 29 5.74 -28.36 13.26
N TYR A 30 6.52 -28.44 12.18
CA TYR A 30 5.98 -28.31 10.83
C TYR A 30 4.88 -29.35 10.55
N ASN A 31 5.14 -30.62 10.83
CA ASN A 31 4.13 -31.69 10.67
C ASN A 31 2.92 -31.53 11.61
N LYS A 32 3.09 -30.88 12.77
CA LYS A 32 1.95 -30.50 13.63
C LYS A 32 1.09 -29.44 12.92
N ALA A 33 1.69 -28.41 12.34
CA ALA A 33 0.97 -27.38 11.61
C ALA A 33 0.19 -27.95 10.40
N ILE A 34 0.79 -28.87 9.63
CA ILE A 34 0.08 -29.53 8.52
C ILE A 34 -1.18 -30.27 9.00
N ARG A 35 -1.08 -31.04 10.09
CA ARG A 35 -2.24 -31.73 10.68
C ARG A 35 -3.30 -30.75 11.18
N LEU A 36 -2.89 -29.65 11.80
CA LEU A 36 -3.82 -28.62 12.25
C LEU A 36 -4.59 -28.00 11.07
N ILE A 37 -3.94 -27.78 9.92
CA ILE A 37 -4.62 -27.32 8.69
C ILE A 37 -5.63 -28.36 8.19
N GLU A 38 -5.26 -29.64 8.18
CA GLU A 38 -6.17 -30.74 7.82
C GLU A 38 -7.37 -30.84 8.78
N GLU A 39 -7.15 -30.54 10.06
CA GLU A 39 -8.16 -30.47 11.12
C GLU A 39 -8.92 -29.13 11.15
N LYS A 40 -8.67 -28.24 10.20
CA LYS A 40 -9.27 -26.89 10.07
C LYS A 40 -8.97 -25.94 11.25
N SER A 41 -7.93 -26.22 12.01
CA SER A 41 -7.41 -25.38 13.09
C SER A 41 -6.37 -24.38 12.54
N TYR A 42 -6.83 -23.48 11.68
CA TYR A 42 -5.97 -22.65 10.83
C TYR A 42 -5.14 -21.61 11.59
N ALA A 43 -5.72 -20.94 12.60
CA ALA A 43 -5.01 -19.93 13.37
C ALA A 43 -3.84 -20.52 14.18
N GLU A 44 -4.03 -21.69 14.80
CA GLU A 44 -2.95 -22.39 15.52
C GLU A 44 -1.88 -22.88 14.56
N ALA A 45 -2.27 -23.33 13.36
CA ALA A 45 -1.32 -23.74 12.34
C ALA A 45 -0.47 -22.56 11.84
N GLU A 46 -1.09 -21.41 11.59
CA GLU A 46 -0.43 -20.18 11.16
C GLU A 46 0.63 -19.74 12.19
N ASP A 47 0.28 -19.67 13.48
CA ASP A 47 1.21 -19.28 14.55
C ASP A 47 2.49 -20.15 14.56
N ILE A 48 2.32 -21.47 14.39
CA ILE A 48 3.46 -22.39 14.30
C ILE A 48 4.29 -22.14 13.04
N LEU A 49 3.66 -21.88 11.90
CA LEU A 49 4.34 -21.68 10.61
C LEU A 49 5.08 -20.33 10.54
N LEU A 50 4.57 -19.29 11.22
CA LEU A 50 5.22 -17.99 11.35
C LEU A 50 6.47 -18.03 12.25
N ASN A 51 6.65 -19.09 13.04
CA ASN A 51 7.88 -19.27 13.78
C ASN A 51 9.10 -19.38 12.82
N SER A 52 10.06 -18.47 12.96
CA SER A 52 11.24 -18.40 12.09
C SER A 52 12.03 -19.72 11.99
N HIS A 53 12.02 -20.56 13.02
CA HIS A 53 12.71 -21.85 12.97
C HIS A 53 11.95 -22.91 12.16
N VAL A 54 10.62 -22.83 12.11
CA VAL A 54 9.77 -23.70 11.28
C VAL A 54 9.81 -23.23 9.82
N SER A 55 9.55 -21.94 9.58
CA SER A 55 9.52 -21.36 8.24
C SER A 55 10.84 -21.59 7.48
N ASN A 56 11.99 -21.34 8.11
CA ASN A 56 13.30 -21.51 7.46
C ASN A 56 13.64 -22.94 7.03
N LEU A 57 12.95 -23.97 7.56
CA LEU A 57 13.23 -25.36 7.25
C LEU A 57 12.42 -25.91 6.08
N TYR A 58 11.12 -25.60 6.01
CA TYR A 58 10.18 -26.27 5.10
C TYR A 58 9.26 -25.32 4.34
N ASP A 59 9.11 -24.08 4.78
CA ASP A 59 8.25 -23.07 4.15
C ASP A 59 8.99 -21.74 4.03
N LYS A 60 10.13 -21.79 3.34
CA LYS A 60 11.04 -20.64 3.19
C LYS A 60 10.37 -19.42 2.57
N ASN A 61 9.29 -19.64 1.81
CA ASN A 61 8.53 -18.59 1.13
C ASN A 61 7.18 -18.31 1.80
N GLY A 62 6.87 -18.94 2.94
CA GLY A 62 5.64 -18.70 3.70
C GLY A 62 4.34 -19.17 3.04
N PHE A 63 4.37 -19.94 1.96
CA PHE A 63 3.16 -20.27 1.18
C PHE A 63 2.16 -21.14 1.95
N VAL A 64 2.65 -22.04 2.81
CA VAL A 64 1.77 -22.85 3.67
C VAL A 64 1.15 -21.97 4.75
N SER A 65 1.90 -21.01 5.29
CA SER A 65 1.36 -20.02 6.22
C SER A 65 0.30 -19.13 5.57
N CYS A 66 0.53 -18.66 4.33
CA CYS A 66 -0.44 -17.91 3.56
C CYS A 66 -1.72 -18.72 3.35
N TYR A 67 -1.62 -20.02 3.02
CA TYR A 67 -2.79 -20.87 2.88
C TYR A 67 -3.57 -21.01 4.20
N ALA A 68 -2.89 -21.27 5.32
CA ALA A 68 -3.52 -21.31 6.64
C ALA A 68 -4.22 -19.98 6.97
N ARG A 69 -3.58 -18.85 6.66
CA ARG A 69 -4.16 -17.52 6.85
C ARG A 69 -5.41 -17.31 6.01
N MET A 70 -5.35 -17.61 4.71
CA MET A 70 -6.50 -17.48 3.81
C MET A 70 -7.69 -18.33 4.24
N CYS A 71 -7.47 -19.55 4.75
CA CYS A 71 -8.54 -20.42 5.25
C CYS A 71 -9.31 -19.88 6.46
N GLN A 72 -8.85 -18.81 7.11
CA GLN A 72 -9.57 -18.14 8.20
C GLN A 72 -10.64 -17.17 7.69
N TYR A 73 -10.68 -16.91 6.39
CA TYR A 73 -11.61 -16.01 5.73
C TYR A 73 -12.59 -16.79 4.86
N ASP A 74 -13.87 -16.42 4.89
CA ASP A 74 -14.93 -17.13 4.16
C ASP A 74 -16.00 -16.22 3.53
N SER A 75 -15.84 -14.89 3.65
CA SER A 75 -16.80 -13.91 3.14
C SER A 75 -16.37 -13.27 1.82
N VAL A 76 -17.30 -12.56 1.16
CA VAL A 76 -16.99 -11.78 -0.05
C VAL A 76 -16.19 -10.53 0.32
N GLU A 77 -16.44 -9.98 1.51
CA GLU A 77 -15.74 -8.83 2.06
C GLU A 77 -14.25 -9.12 2.30
N ASP A 78 -13.89 -10.38 2.56
CA ASP A 78 -12.51 -10.82 2.73
C ASP A 78 -11.79 -11.17 1.40
N ALA A 79 -12.49 -11.07 0.26
CA ALA A 79 -11.94 -11.52 -1.01
C ALA A 79 -10.66 -10.78 -1.42
N SER A 80 -10.52 -9.51 -1.02
CA SER A 80 -9.29 -8.72 -1.22
C SER A 80 -8.13 -9.27 -0.41
N ILE A 81 -8.35 -9.64 0.86
CA ILE A 81 -7.35 -10.23 1.74
C ILE A 81 -6.89 -11.57 1.16
N ILE A 82 -7.84 -12.44 0.78
CA ILE A 82 -7.52 -13.72 0.14
C ILE A 82 -6.73 -13.50 -1.16
N ASN A 83 -7.12 -12.50 -1.97
CA ASN A 83 -6.44 -12.20 -3.23
C ASN A 83 -5.01 -11.69 -3.01
N SER A 84 -4.76 -10.87 -1.98
CA SER A 84 -3.42 -10.41 -1.59
C SER A 84 -2.50 -11.61 -1.31
N TYR A 85 -2.90 -12.54 -0.46
CA TYR A 85 -2.11 -13.74 -0.19
C TYR A 85 -1.94 -14.65 -1.41
N LEU A 86 -2.99 -14.82 -2.24
CA LEU A 86 -2.90 -15.60 -3.48
C LEU A 86 -1.92 -15.00 -4.50
N SER A 87 -1.68 -13.68 -4.47
CA SER A 87 -0.75 -13.00 -5.36
C SER A 87 0.71 -13.35 -5.05
N GLN A 88 1.01 -13.58 -3.77
CA GLN A 88 2.34 -13.96 -3.28
C GLN A 88 2.70 -15.42 -3.65
N ILE A 89 1.69 -16.28 -3.86
CA ILE A 89 1.90 -17.70 -4.19
C ILE A 89 2.00 -17.88 -5.72
N PRO A 90 3.07 -18.50 -6.24
CA PRO A 90 3.21 -18.80 -7.67
C PRO A 90 2.02 -19.58 -8.23
N LYS A 91 1.53 -19.19 -9.42
CA LYS A 91 0.38 -19.84 -10.06
C LYS A 91 0.57 -21.35 -10.32
N ASN A 92 1.82 -21.78 -10.50
CA ASN A 92 2.19 -23.18 -10.72
C ASN A 92 2.69 -23.88 -9.45
N TYR A 93 2.41 -23.33 -8.27
CA TYR A 93 2.80 -23.93 -7.00
C TYR A 93 2.22 -25.36 -6.88
N ASN A 94 3.12 -26.32 -6.70
CA ASN A 94 2.81 -27.75 -6.65
C ASN A 94 3.25 -28.39 -5.32
N GLY A 95 3.53 -27.57 -4.31
CA GLY A 95 3.88 -28.01 -2.96
C GLY A 95 2.67 -28.46 -2.14
N ILE A 96 2.86 -28.54 -0.83
CA ILE A 96 1.81 -28.91 0.11
C ILE A 96 0.65 -27.92 0.00
N PHE A 97 -0.57 -28.45 -0.09
CA PHE A 97 -1.82 -27.72 -0.38
C PHE A 97 -1.91 -27.05 -1.76
N GLY A 98 -1.03 -27.37 -2.72
CA GLY A 98 -1.05 -26.73 -4.05
C GLY A 98 -2.37 -26.89 -4.82
N LYS A 99 -3.06 -28.03 -4.68
CA LYS A 99 -4.36 -28.25 -5.31
C LYS A 99 -5.45 -27.41 -4.65
N GLU A 100 -5.43 -27.33 -3.33
CA GLU A 100 -6.36 -26.60 -2.50
C GLU A 100 -6.21 -25.09 -2.73
N ILE A 101 -4.97 -24.59 -2.81
CA ILE A 101 -4.67 -23.20 -3.19
C ILE A 101 -5.15 -22.90 -4.60
N SER A 102 -4.97 -23.83 -5.55
CA SER A 102 -5.46 -23.66 -6.92
C SER A 102 -6.99 -23.54 -6.95
N LYS A 103 -7.68 -24.39 -6.18
CA LYS A 103 -9.14 -24.34 -6.03
C LYS A 103 -9.60 -23.03 -5.37
N MET A 104 -8.93 -22.60 -4.31
CA MET A 104 -9.21 -21.33 -3.63
C MET A 104 -9.03 -20.14 -4.57
N ARG A 105 -8.05 -20.18 -5.49
CA ARG A 105 -7.86 -19.15 -6.50
C ARG A 105 -9.04 -19.06 -7.46
N GLU A 106 -9.57 -20.19 -7.90
CA GLU A 106 -10.75 -20.23 -8.77
C GLU A 106 -12.00 -19.71 -8.03
N GLU A 107 -12.20 -20.15 -6.78
CA GLU A 107 -13.34 -19.74 -5.95
C GLU A 107 -13.27 -18.23 -5.60
N ASN A 108 -12.09 -17.74 -5.23
CA ASN A 108 -11.91 -16.34 -4.86
C ASN A 108 -12.01 -15.38 -6.04
N ASN A 109 -11.73 -15.81 -7.29
CA ASN A 109 -11.80 -14.91 -8.45
C ASN A 109 -13.21 -14.29 -8.59
N THR A 110 -14.26 -15.08 -8.39
CA THR A 110 -15.65 -14.57 -8.46
C THR A 110 -15.95 -13.63 -7.31
N ASN A 111 -15.57 -13.97 -6.08
CA ASN A 111 -15.78 -13.09 -4.92
C ASN A 111 -15.00 -11.78 -5.05
N TYR A 112 -13.78 -11.84 -5.57
CA TYR A 112 -12.93 -10.67 -5.79
C TYR A 112 -13.53 -9.74 -6.87
N GLU A 113 -14.09 -10.28 -7.95
CA GLU A 113 -14.80 -9.47 -8.95
C GLU A 113 -16.05 -8.77 -8.38
N ILE A 114 -16.74 -9.41 -7.42
CA ILE A 114 -17.88 -8.79 -6.72
C ILE A 114 -17.37 -7.68 -5.80
N TYR A 115 -16.37 -7.96 -4.98
CA TYR A 115 -15.71 -7.01 -4.10
C TYR A 115 -15.28 -5.73 -4.86
N LEU A 116 -14.62 -5.87 -6.01
CA LEU A 116 -14.16 -4.74 -6.82
C LEU A 116 -15.32 -3.84 -7.29
N LYS A 117 -16.45 -4.43 -7.70
CA LYS A 117 -17.64 -3.67 -8.12
C LYS A 117 -18.29 -2.92 -6.96
N GLU A 118 -18.34 -3.55 -5.78
CA GLU A 118 -18.88 -2.92 -4.58
C GLU A 118 -17.97 -1.78 -4.09
N GLU A 119 -16.65 -1.98 -4.13
CA GLU A 119 -15.68 -0.95 -3.77
C GLU A 119 -15.71 0.24 -4.73
N GLU A 120 -15.80 0.01 -6.04
CA GLU A 120 -15.96 1.08 -7.02
C GLU A 120 -17.22 1.91 -6.74
N LYS A 121 -18.35 1.26 -6.44
CA LYS A 121 -19.58 1.94 -6.05
C LYS A 121 -19.42 2.74 -4.74
N ARG A 122 -18.76 2.16 -3.73
CA ARG A 122 -18.44 2.88 -2.47
C ARG A 122 -17.57 4.10 -2.74
N ARG A 123 -16.57 3.99 -3.61
CA ARG A 123 -15.69 5.09 -4.01
C ARG A 123 -16.45 6.19 -4.74
N GLU A 124 -17.29 5.86 -5.72
CA GLU A 124 -18.13 6.83 -6.43
C GLU A 124 -19.09 7.58 -5.47
N GLU A 125 -19.69 6.87 -4.51
CA GLU A 125 -20.55 7.48 -3.49
C GLU A 125 -19.76 8.39 -2.54
N ARG A 126 -18.55 7.99 -2.11
CA ARG A 126 -17.63 8.81 -1.31
C ARG A 126 -17.24 10.08 -2.06
N GLU A 127 -16.79 9.95 -3.31
CA GLU A 127 -16.42 11.09 -4.17
C GLU A 127 -17.57 12.06 -4.37
N LYS A 128 -18.79 11.55 -4.59
CA LYS A 128 -19.97 12.39 -4.76
C LYS A 128 -20.25 13.21 -3.49
N LYS A 129 -20.18 12.60 -2.30
CA LYS A 129 -20.35 13.30 -1.02
C LYS A 129 -19.28 14.37 -0.82
N LEU A 130 -18.02 14.05 -1.10
CA LEU A 130 -16.92 15.01 -1.02
C LEU A 130 -17.10 16.17 -2.01
N GLN A 131 -17.56 15.89 -3.22
CA GLN A 131 -17.84 16.90 -4.23
C GLN A 131 -19.03 17.80 -3.84
N GLU A 132 -20.08 17.26 -3.23
CA GLU A 132 -21.22 18.02 -2.70
C GLU A 132 -20.79 18.90 -1.51
N GLU A 133 -19.91 18.40 -0.64
CA GLU A 133 -19.48 19.11 0.56
C GLU A 133 -18.40 20.17 0.29
N TYR A 134 -17.40 19.86 -0.54
CA TYR A 134 -16.20 20.69 -0.74
C TYR A 134 -16.15 21.35 -2.12
N GLY A 135 -16.88 20.84 -3.10
CA GLY A 135 -16.74 21.23 -4.50
C GLY A 135 -17.00 22.69 -4.84
N SER A 136 -17.72 23.42 -3.98
CA SER A 136 -17.99 24.85 -4.08
C SER A 136 -17.11 25.71 -3.17
N LYS A 137 -16.29 25.09 -2.31
CA LYS A 137 -15.41 25.76 -1.35
C LYS A 137 -14.03 25.97 -1.95
N VAL A 138 -13.29 26.92 -1.37
CA VAL A 138 -11.83 27.04 -1.50
C VAL A 138 -11.18 26.40 -0.27
N PRO A 139 -9.91 25.97 -0.32
CA PRO A 139 -9.17 25.55 0.88
C PRO A 139 -9.26 26.63 1.97
N TYR A 140 -9.39 26.21 3.23
CA TYR A 140 -9.53 27.09 4.39
C TYR A 140 -8.77 26.53 5.59
N GLU A 141 -8.36 27.40 6.51
CA GLU A 141 -7.64 27.02 7.74
C GLU A 141 -8.46 26.03 8.59
N GLY A 142 -7.84 24.92 8.99
CA GLY A 142 -8.47 23.83 9.71
C GLY A 142 -9.11 22.74 8.84
N MET A 143 -9.20 22.94 7.52
CA MET A 143 -9.58 21.87 6.58
C MET A 143 -8.57 20.71 6.66
N SER A 144 -9.04 19.46 6.62
CA SER A 144 -8.15 18.29 6.44
C SER A 144 -7.43 18.40 5.11
N GLU A 145 -6.12 18.17 5.11
CA GLU A 145 -5.32 18.29 3.88
C GLU A 145 -5.76 17.31 2.79
N GLU A 146 -6.33 16.16 3.18
CA GLU A 146 -6.88 15.15 2.27
C GLU A 146 -8.03 15.68 1.38
N TYR A 147 -8.74 16.73 1.84
CA TYR A 147 -9.92 17.26 1.14
C TYR A 147 -9.62 18.42 0.20
N ILE A 148 -8.40 18.97 0.21
CA ILE A 148 -8.07 20.18 -0.57
C ILE A 148 -8.27 19.96 -2.07
N ASN A 149 -8.04 18.75 -2.57
CA ASN A 149 -8.18 18.40 -3.98
C ASN A 149 -9.65 18.29 -4.44
N TYR A 150 -10.58 18.10 -3.50
CA TYR A 150 -12.02 18.04 -3.78
C TYR A 150 -12.67 19.43 -3.85
N THR A 151 -11.92 20.47 -3.50
CA THR A 151 -12.37 21.85 -3.56
C THR A 151 -12.56 22.35 -4.99
N MET A 152 -13.08 23.56 -5.15
CA MET A 152 -13.31 24.16 -6.46
C MET A 152 -12.01 24.46 -7.23
N VAL A 153 -10.86 24.53 -6.54
CA VAL A 153 -9.54 24.76 -7.18
C VAL A 153 -8.91 23.47 -7.73
N GLY A 154 -9.45 22.29 -7.40
CA GLY A 154 -9.00 20.99 -7.91
C GLY A 154 -7.63 20.54 -7.38
N ARG A 155 -7.01 19.55 -8.05
CA ARG A 155 -5.68 19.04 -7.69
C ARG A 155 -4.62 20.13 -7.84
N TYR A 156 -3.73 20.26 -6.84
CA TYR A 156 -2.59 21.16 -6.94
C TYR A 156 -1.61 20.71 -8.03
N ASN A 157 -0.79 21.65 -8.51
CA ASN A 157 0.21 21.38 -9.53
C ASN A 157 1.57 20.95 -8.95
N GLU A 158 1.87 21.37 -7.73
CA GLU A 158 3.15 21.12 -7.07
C GLU A 158 2.94 20.96 -5.56
N ARG A 159 3.55 19.93 -4.98
CA ARG A 159 3.78 19.72 -3.54
C ARG A 159 5.24 20.06 -3.24
N LYS A 160 5.47 20.85 -2.19
CA LYS A 160 6.84 21.12 -1.71
C LYS A 160 6.89 20.91 -0.21
N GLU A 161 7.78 20.04 0.23
CA GLU A 161 7.98 19.72 1.64
C GLU A 161 9.15 20.48 2.26
N GLU A 162 9.01 20.81 3.53
CA GLU A 162 10.01 21.46 4.35
C GLU A 162 9.98 20.80 5.73
N SER A 163 11.14 20.29 6.18
CA SER A 163 11.32 19.69 7.50
C SER A 163 12.15 20.61 8.38
N PHE A 164 11.70 20.80 9.61
CA PHE A 164 12.37 21.66 10.59
C PHE A 164 12.67 20.88 11.86
N SER A 165 13.95 20.77 12.23
CA SER A 165 14.37 20.16 13.49
C SER A 165 14.46 21.23 14.60
N HIS A 166 13.78 20.99 15.72
CA HIS A 166 13.71 21.96 16.81
C HIS A 166 14.59 21.58 18.01
N GLY A 167 15.79 22.17 18.10
CA GLY A 167 16.61 22.13 19.32
C GLY A 167 17.19 20.76 19.67
N GLU A 168 17.48 20.56 20.96
CA GLU A 168 18.23 19.40 21.51
C GLU A 168 17.38 18.11 21.58
N TYR A 169 16.05 18.24 21.55
CA TYR A 169 15.11 17.14 21.35
C TYR A 169 14.75 17.14 19.86
N HIS A 170 15.20 16.14 19.09
CA HIS A 170 14.97 16.04 17.64
C HIS A 170 13.48 15.86 17.28
N ILE A 171 12.67 16.90 17.47
CA ILE A 171 11.29 16.99 17.01
C ILE A 171 11.36 17.58 15.60
N THR A 172 11.03 16.76 14.61
CA THR A 172 10.91 17.18 13.21
C THR A 172 9.47 17.58 12.95
N THR A 173 9.25 18.83 12.56
CA THR A 173 7.96 19.29 12.06
C THR A 173 7.95 19.18 10.54
N TYR A 174 6.94 18.51 9.99
CA TYR A 174 6.73 18.39 8.56
C TYR A 174 5.68 19.41 8.12
N ILE A 175 6.10 20.28 7.21
CA ILE A 175 5.25 21.30 6.61
C ILE A 175 5.34 21.09 5.11
N TRP A 176 4.22 21.12 4.42
CA TRP A 176 4.23 21.12 2.97
C TRP A 176 3.30 22.16 2.39
N TYR A 177 3.57 22.51 1.13
CA TYR A 177 2.82 23.52 0.42
C TYR A 177 2.25 22.96 -0.87
N ALA A 178 0.92 23.06 -1.01
CA ALA A 178 0.22 22.84 -2.26
C ALA A 178 0.18 24.15 -3.05
N LYS A 179 0.61 24.13 -4.32
CA LYS A 179 0.57 25.30 -5.20
C LYS A 179 -0.30 25.06 -6.42
N TRP A 180 -1.12 26.06 -6.73
CA TRP A 180 -1.85 26.13 -7.99
C TRP A 180 -1.28 27.27 -8.82
N TYR A 181 -0.99 27.00 -10.08
CA TYR A 181 -0.50 27.99 -11.02
C TYR A 181 -1.64 28.48 -11.88
N ASN A 182 -1.62 29.77 -12.22
CA ASN A 182 -2.50 30.27 -13.25
C ASN A 182 -2.14 29.64 -14.60
N PRO A 183 -3.10 28.99 -15.29
CA PRO A 183 -2.88 28.42 -16.61
C PRO A 183 -2.31 29.40 -17.64
N ASN A 184 -2.64 30.70 -17.52
CA ASN A 184 -2.26 31.70 -18.51
C ASN A 184 -0.85 32.30 -18.29
N SER A 185 -0.37 32.41 -17.06
CA SER A 185 0.86 33.15 -16.74
C SER A 185 1.96 32.31 -16.11
N LYS A 186 1.65 31.06 -15.70
CA LYS A 186 2.54 30.20 -14.90
C LYS A 186 3.01 30.84 -13.59
N SER A 187 2.36 31.89 -13.10
CA SER A 187 2.59 32.41 -11.76
C SER A 187 1.72 31.67 -10.75
N ILE A 188 2.20 31.52 -9.52
CA ILE A 188 1.42 30.94 -8.42
C ILE A 188 0.15 31.77 -8.20
N GLY A 189 -1.01 31.12 -8.23
CA GLY A 189 -2.31 31.71 -7.95
C GLY A 189 -2.81 31.42 -6.54
N LEU A 190 -2.51 30.22 -6.04
CA LEU A 190 -2.83 29.80 -4.67
C LEU A 190 -1.65 29.06 -4.08
N LYS A 191 -1.37 29.32 -2.81
CA LYS A 191 -0.46 28.51 -2.00
C LYS A 191 -1.16 28.14 -0.70
N VAL A 192 -1.29 26.86 -0.43
CA VAL A 192 -1.88 26.34 0.82
C VAL A 192 -0.76 25.70 1.63
N LYS A 193 -0.66 26.04 2.92
CA LYS A 193 0.28 25.44 3.85
C LYS A 193 -0.44 24.38 4.65
N CYS A 194 0.11 23.17 4.69
CA CYS A 194 -0.38 22.08 5.48
C CYS A 194 0.66 21.67 6.52
N GLN A 195 0.18 21.30 7.71
CA GLN A 195 0.99 20.84 8.82
C GLN A 195 0.12 19.90 9.67
N ASP A 196 0.67 18.75 10.07
CA ASP A 196 0.01 17.77 10.93
C ASP A 196 -1.38 17.35 10.41
N GLY A 197 -1.49 17.09 9.10
CA GLY A 197 -2.72 16.62 8.45
C GLY A 197 -3.76 17.72 8.15
N LYS A 198 -3.44 19.00 8.42
CA LYS A 198 -4.41 20.10 8.32
C LYS A 198 -3.85 21.32 7.62
N VAL A 199 -4.74 22.05 6.96
CA VAL A 199 -4.45 23.37 6.41
C VAL A 199 -4.23 24.37 7.54
N THR A 200 -3.08 25.01 7.57
CA THR A 200 -2.70 26.05 8.55
C THR A 200 -2.65 27.45 7.95
N ASP A 201 -2.51 27.57 6.63
CA ASP A 201 -2.51 28.88 5.97
C ASP A 201 -2.97 28.76 4.51
N VAL A 202 -3.64 29.81 4.01
CA VAL A 202 -4.18 29.89 2.65
C VAL A 202 -3.81 31.23 2.04
N ILE A 203 -2.74 31.23 1.25
CA ILE A 203 -2.14 32.42 0.67
C ILE A 203 -2.65 32.62 -0.76
N LYS A 204 -3.56 33.58 -0.91
CA LYS A 204 -4.17 33.99 -2.18
C LYS A 204 -3.31 35.06 -2.86
N MET A 205 -2.90 34.83 -4.12
CA MET A 205 -2.09 35.79 -4.86
C MET A 205 -2.98 36.78 -5.63
N ASN A 206 -2.92 38.08 -5.28
CA ASN A 206 -3.90 39.14 -5.62
C ASN A 206 -4.44 39.22 -7.06
N TYR A 207 -3.71 38.73 -8.06
CA TYR A 207 -4.16 38.80 -9.47
C TYR A 207 -5.16 37.70 -9.85
N TYR A 208 -5.40 36.73 -8.96
CA TYR A 208 -6.22 35.53 -9.21
C TYR A 208 -7.50 35.44 -8.43
N TRP A 209 -7.80 36.43 -7.60
CA TRP A 209 -8.90 36.36 -6.65
C TRP A 209 -9.77 37.60 -6.75
N THR A 210 -11.07 37.39 -6.71
CA THR A 210 -12.08 38.45 -6.62
C THR A 210 -12.19 38.96 -5.19
N GLU A 211 -12.83 40.12 -4.99
CA GLU A 211 -13.01 40.72 -3.65
C GLU A 211 -13.79 39.83 -2.68
N ASP A 212 -14.70 38.99 -3.18
CA ASP A 212 -15.44 37.96 -2.44
C ASP A 212 -14.61 36.69 -2.17
N GLY A 213 -13.32 36.69 -2.53
CA GLY A 213 -12.39 35.61 -2.22
C GLY A 213 -12.54 34.37 -3.08
N MET A 214 -13.21 34.49 -4.24
CA MET A 214 -13.33 33.44 -5.25
C MET A 214 -12.24 33.56 -6.31
N PRO A 215 -11.84 32.46 -6.97
CA PRO A 215 -10.87 32.55 -8.05
C PRO A 215 -11.47 33.33 -9.23
N ASN A 216 -10.73 34.29 -9.76
CA ASN A 216 -11.11 35.07 -10.93
C ASN A 216 -10.95 34.21 -12.20
N THR A 217 -12.05 33.64 -12.68
CA THR A 217 -12.09 32.75 -13.86
C THR A 217 -12.24 33.50 -15.18
N SER A 218 -12.01 34.82 -15.21
CA SER A 218 -12.18 35.65 -16.40
C SER A 218 -11.23 35.22 -17.54
N GLY A 219 -11.70 34.30 -18.38
CA GLY A 219 -10.98 33.76 -19.54
C GLY A 219 -10.43 32.34 -19.38
N VAL A 220 -10.54 31.72 -18.19
CA VAL A 220 -10.16 30.33 -17.94
C VAL A 220 -11.39 29.62 -17.41
N PRO A 221 -12.07 28.78 -18.21
CA PRO A 221 -13.25 28.11 -17.72
C PRO A 221 -12.87 27.20 -16.53
N ILE A 222 -13.77 27.10 -15.53
CA ILE A 222 -13.56 26.34 -14.29
C ILE A 222 -13.16 24.88 -14.60
N ASP A 223 -13.56 24.39 -15.78
CA ASP A 223 -13.17 23.12 -16.38
C ASP A 223 -11.68 22.98 -16.74
N GLN A 224 -10.88 24.05 -16.72
CA GLN A 224 -9.42 24.00 -16.88
C GLN A 224 -8.70 23.76 -15.56
N PHE A 225 -9.22 24.29 -14.44
CA PHE A 225 -8.81 23.87 -13.09
C PHE A 225 -9.32 22.45 -12.79
N ALA A 226 -10.54 22.14 -13.27
CA ALA A 226 -11.13 20.82 -13.22
C ALA A 226 -10.75 19.92 -14.43
N LYS A 227 -9.76 20.26 -15.26
CA LYS A 227 -9.33 19.36 -16.36
C LYS A 227 -8.57 18.12 -15.86
N TYR A 228 -8.17 18.16 -14.59
CA TYR A 228 -7.74 17.00 -13.82
C TYR A 228 -8.88 16.36 -13.01
N LYS A 229 -10.13 16.87 -13.06
CA LYS A 229 -11.30 16.10 -12.64
C LYS A 229 -11.65 15.12 -13.76
N ARG A 230 -11.24 13.88 -13.53
CA ARG A 230 -11.58 12.67 -14.29
C ARG A 230 -11.09 12.66 -15.74
N LYS A 231 -9.88 12.14 -15.90
CA LYS A 231 -9.58 11.26 -17.02
C LYS A 231 -8.95 9.94 -16.57
N TYR A 232 -9.66 9.18 -15.72
CA TYR A 232 -9.58 7.71 -15.76
C TYR A 232 -10.26 7.17 -17.04
N SER A 233 -9.92 7.76 -18.19
CA SER A 233 -10.11 7.14 -19.49
C SER A 233 -8.73 6.70 -19.90
N SER A 234 -8.49 5.42 -19.68
CA SER A 234 -7.51 4.60 -20.36
C SER A 234 -7.47 4.95 -21.85
N LYS A 235 -6.55 5.84 -22.22
CA LYS A 235 -6.11 6.01 -23.60
C LYS A 235 -4.60 6.07 -23.60
N SER A 236 -4.05 4.86 -23.51
CA SER A 236 -2.81 4.40 -24.14
C SER A 236 -2.24 5.42 -25.13
N THR A 237 -1.10 5.99 -24.76
CA THR A 237 -0.05 6.32 -25.72
C THR A 237 1.16 5.46 -25.40
N GLU A 238 1.11 4.29 -26.03
CA GLU A 238 2.13 3.28 -26.21
C GLU A 238 3.58 3.81 -26.16
N LYS A 239 4.25 3.56 -25.03
CA LYS A 239 5.61 3.03 -25.02
C LYS A 239 5.56 1.74 -24.21
N LYS A 240 5.89 0.62 -24.85
CA LYS A 240 5.97 -0.70 -24.21
C LYS A 240 6.93 -0.68 -23.01
N LYS A 241 6.41 -0.37 -21.83
CA LYS A 241 6.91 -0.85 -20.55
C LYS A 241 5.99 -2.00 -20.13
N LYS A 242 6.50 -2.98 -19.38
CA LYS A 242 5.68 -4.08 -18.81
C LYS A 242 4.42 -3.47 -18.22
N SER A 243 3.26 -4.08 -18.42
CA SER A 243 2.00 -3.60 -17.84
C SER A 243 2.15 -3.65 -16.33
N ASP A 244 2.47 -2.52 -15.74
CA ASP A 244 2.53 -2.36 -14.31
C ASP A 244 1.11 -2.02 -13.84
N PRO A 245 0.49 -2.84 -12.98
CA PRO A 245 -0.91 -2.66 -12.58
C PRO A 245 -1.19 -1.36 -11.84
N TYR A 246 -0.16 -0.71 -11.28
CA TYR A 246 -0.29 0.51 -10.47
C TYR A 246 0.35 1.74 -11.15
N ASP A 247 0.72 1.61 -12.43
CA ASP A 247 1.38 2.64 -13.23
C ASP A 247 2.52 3.35 -12.46
N VAL A 248 3.30 2.59 -11.69
CA VAL A 248 4.38 3.02 -10.80
C VAL A 248 5.41 3.94 -11.47
N TYR A 249 5.54 3.84 -12.80
CA TYR A 249 6.43 4.68 -13.61
C TYR A 249 5.94 6.12 -13.81
N ASP A 250 4.69 6.41 -13.44
CA ASP A 250 4.08 7.75 -13.51
C ASP A 250 4.31 8.55 -12.21
N TYR A 251 4.95 7.93 -11.20
CA TYR A 251 5.23 8.52 -9.90
C TYR A 251 6.74 8.74 -9.74
N ASP A 252 7.11 9.91 -9.19
CA ASP A 252 8.51 10.30 -8.96
C ASP A 252 9.00 9.91 -7.56
N ASP A 253 8.10 9.59 -6.63
CA ASP A 253 8.41 9.14 -5.27
C ASP A 253 7.40 8.08 -4.75
N PRO A 254 7.82 7.21 -3.81
CA PRO A 254 6.99 6.13 -3.27
C PRO A 254 5.82 6.63 -2.41
N GLU A 255 5.86 7.87 -1.93
CA GLU A 255 4.83 8.43 -1.07
C GLU A 255 3.60 8.84 -1.87
N ASP A 256 3.79 9.55 -2.97
CA ASP A 256 2.72 9.86 -3.92
C ASP A 256 2.17 8.56 -4.54
N PHE A 257 3.03 7.57 -4.80
CA PHE A 257 2.60 6.23 -5.22
C PHE A 257 1.75 5.52 -4.16
N TYR A 258 2.15 5.56 -2.88
CA TYR A 258 1.39 4.97 -1.80
C TYR A 258 0.05 5.66 -1.62
N TYR A 259 0.00 6.99 -1.61
CA TYR A 259 -1.26 7.69 -1.36
C TYR A 259 -2.25 7.55 -2.52
N ASP A 260 -1.79 7.50 -3.76
CA ASP A 260 -2.67 7.26 -4.92
C ASP A 260 -3.07 5.77 -5.06
N ASN A 261 -2.38 4.85 -4.36
CA ASN A 261 -2.70 3.41 -4.28
C ASN A 261 -2.90 2.92 -2.83
N TYR A 262 -3.37 3.78 -1.93
CA TYR A 262 -3.35 3.52 -0.48
C TYR A 262 -4.19 2.31 -0.09
N ASP A 263 -5.28 2.11 -0.82
CA ASP A 263 -6.19 0.98 -0.63
C ASP A 263 -5.63 -0.34 -1.19
N ASP A 264 -4.57 -0.29 -2.01
CA ASP A 264 -3.94 -1.44 -2.67
C ASP A 264 -2.67 -1.95 -1.97
N PHE A 265 -2.14 -1.21 -0.99
CA PHE A 265 -0.94 -1.56 -0.22
C PHE A 265 -1.23 -1.56 1.29
N GLU A 266 -0.73 -2.55 2.03
CA GLU A 266 -1.08 -2.73 3.45
C GLU A 266 -0.52 -1.62 4.36
N CYS A 267 0.57 -0.99 3.93
CA CYS A 267 1.23 0.13 4.61
C CYS A 267 2.13 0.88 3.62
N TYR A 268 2.63 2.04 4.05
CA TYR A 268 3.57 2.83 3.25
C TYR A 268 4.80 2.02 2.87
N GLU A 269 5.35 1.19 3.78
CA GLU A 269 6.50 0.35 3.49
C GLU A 269 6.23 -0.67 2.36
N ASP A 270 5.01 -1.18 2.23
CA ASP A 270 4.61 -2.14 1.19
C ASP A 270 4.53 -1.47 -0.20
N ALA A 271 3.98 -0.25 -0.25
CA ALA A 271 3.99 0.56 -1.46
C ALA A 271 5.38 1.07 -1.83
N GLU A 272 6.20 1.44 -0.84
CA GLU A 272 7.57 1.88 -1.04
C GLU A 272 8.44 0.74 -1.60
N ASP A 273 8.30 -0.48 -1.07
CA ASP A 273 8.98 -1.66 -1.58
C ASP A 273 8.56 -1.96 -3.02
N TYR A 274 7.26 -1.91 -3.34
CA TYR A 274 6.76 -2.07 -4.71
C TYR A 274 7.31 -1.00 -5.66
N PHE A 275 7.29 0.26 -5.22
CA PHE A 275 7.79 1.40 -5.98
C PHE A 275 9.27 1.27 -6.30
N ASN A 276 10.07 0.87 -5.31
CA ASN A 276 11.51 0.70 -5.46
C ASN A 276 11.87 -0.50 -6.35
N ASP A 277 11.15 -1.62 -6.25
CA ASP A 277 11.40 -2.83 -7.05
C ASP A 277 11.09 -2.63 -8.54
N HIS A 278 10.24 -1.65 -8.88
CA HIS A 278 9.86 -1.37 -10.27
C HIS A 278 10.64 -0.20 -10.91
N ASN A 279 11.31 0.64 -10.12
CA ASN A 279 12.12 1.77 -10.59
C ASN A 279 13.64 1.50 -10.67
N TYR A 280 14.08 0.28 -10.33
CA TYR A 280 15.45 -0.22 -10.51
C TYR A 280 15.52 -1.48 -11.41
#